data_AF-A0A1G5PGY5-F1
#
_entry.id   AF-A0A1G5PGY5-F1
#
_cell.length_a   1.000
_cell.length_b   1.000
_cell.length_c   1.000
_cell.angle_alpha   90.00
_cell.angle_beta   90.00
_cell.angle_gamma   90.00
#
_symmetry.space_group_name_H-M   'P 1'
#
loop_
_entity.id
_entity.type
_entity.pdbx_description
1 polymer ?
#
loop_
_entity_poly.entity_id
_entity_poly.type
_entity_poly.pdbx_seq_one_letter_code
_entity_poly.pdbx_strand_id
1 'polypeptide(L)'
;MEVMKQCGSVYKPFTQSLYIDLSENPSTPPTPIHLGFRLGRDHLRALLESLEEIGVDHVILNLKYGKRPAVDVIEELGTHIVAQFGVKARPGAN
;
A
#
# COMPACT_ATOMS: atom_id res chain seq x y z
N MET A 1 12.98 -9.96 7.04
CA MET A 1 13.64 -8.65 6.89
C MET A 1 14.65 -8.70 5.73
N GLU A 2 14.17 -8.79 4.49
CA GLU A 2 15.03 -8.89 3.30
C GLU A 2 15.77 -7.57 3.01
N VAL A 3 15.12 -6.44 3.28
CA VAL A 3 15.70 -5.09 3.11
C VAL A 3 16.96 -4.90 3.97
N MET A 4 16.93 -5.34 5.24
CA MET A 4 18.09 -5.25 6.13
C MET A 4 19.29 -6.07 5.63
N LYS A 5 19.02 -7.25 5.03
CA LYS A 5 20.06 -8.11 4.47
C LYS A 5 20.79 -7.44 3.30
N GLN A 6 20.11 -6.58 2.54
CA GLN A 6 20.67 -5.92 1.36
C GLN A 6 21.30 -4.55 1.65
N CYS A 7 20.93 -3.87 2.75
CA CYS A 7 21.29 -2.46 3.00
C CYS A 7 22.44 -2.19 4.00
N GLY A 8 22.94 -3.19 4.73
CA GLY A 8 24.02 -3.03 5.71
C GLY A 8 23.54 -2.71 7.15
N SER A 9 24.42 -2.16 8.00
CA SER A 9 24.17 -1.95 9.45
C SER A 9 23.31 -0.72 9.79
N VAL A 10 23.04 0.15 8.81
CA VAL A 10 22.16 1.32 8.98
C VAL A 10 20.83 1.00 8.32
N TYR A 11 19.75 1.12 9.10
CA TYR A 11 18.40 0.96 8.57
C TYR A 11 18.12 2.02 7.50
N LYS A 12 17.70 1.58 6.31
CA LYS A 12 17.26 2.46 5.23
C LYS A 12 15.81 2.13 4.90
N PRO A 13 14.87 3.08 5.03
CA PRO A 13 13.48 2.79 4.76
C PRO A 13 13.29 2.48 3.27
N PHE A 14 12.48 1.46 2.97
CA PHE A 14 12.13 1.09 1.61
C PHE A 14 10.77 1.70 1.23
N THR A 15 10.75 2.47 0.14
CA THR A 15 9.54 3.09 -0.40
C THR A 15 9.15 2.45 -1.72
N GLN A 16 7.86 2.15 -1.89
CA GLN A 16 7.31 1.58 -3.11
C GLN A 16 6.19 2.47 -3.67
N SER A 17 6.23 2.73 -4.97
CA SER A 17 5.08 3.30 -5.70
C SER A 17 4.14 2.17 -6.13
N LEU A 18 2.83 2.35 -5.95
CA LEU A 18 1.81 1.38 -6.34
C LEU A 18 0.65 2.08 -7.04
N TYR A 19 0.36 1.68 -8.27
CA TYR A 19 -0.82 2.15 -8.99
C TYR A 19 -2.04 1.33 -8.60
N ILE A 20 -3.16 1.99 -8.32
CA ILE A 20 -4.42 1.32 -8.00
C ILE A 20 -5.58 1.86 -8.83
N ASP A 21 -6.47 0.94 -9.21
CA ASP A 21 -7.86 1.25 -9.60
C ASP A 21 -8.77 0.59 -8.57
N LEU A 22 -9.27 1.38 -7.61
CA LEU A 22 -10.06 0.87 -6.48
C LEU A 22 -11.51 0.62 -6.93
N SER A 23 -11.91 -0.65 -6.96
CA SER A 23 -13.26 -1.07 -7.35
C SER A 23 -14.31 -0.64 -6.32
N GLU A 24 -15.55 -0.41 -6.76
CA GLU A 24 -16.69 -0.15 -5.86
C GLU A 24 -17.05 -1.38 -5.02
N ASN A 25 -16.87 -2.58 -5.57
CA ASN A 25 -17.07 -3.82 -4.81
C ASN A 25 -15.82 -4.08 -3.94
N PRO A 26 -15.94 -4.06 -2.59
CA PRO A 26 -14.81 -4.21 -1.67
C PRO A 26 -14.01 -5.50 -1.82
N SER A 27 -14.65 -6.57 -2.30
CA SER A 27 -14.06 -7.91 -2.43
C SER A 27 -13.70 -8.24 -3.88
N THR A 28 -13.59 -7.24 -4.76
CA THR A 28 -13.15 -7.45 -6.15
C THR A 28 -11.74 -8.05 -6.17
N PRO A 29 -11.54 -9.24 -6.78
CA PRO A 29 -10.23 -9.86 -6.87
C PRO A 29 -9.20 -8.97 -7.60
N PRO A 30 -7.91 -9.05 -7.26
CA PRO A 30 -6.88 -8.26 -7.91
C PRO A 30 -6.68 -8.69 -9.37
N THR A 31 -6.68 -7.71 -10.26
CA THR A 31 -6.34 -7.87 -11.68
C THR A 31 -5.20 -6.91 -12.02
N PRO A 32 -4.20 -7.33 -12.83
CA PRO A 32 -3.04 -6.51 -13.11
C PRO A 32 -3.42 -5.29 -13.97
N ILE A 33 -2.80 -4.15 -13.65
CA ILE A 33 -2.77 -2.94 -14.49
C ILE A 33 -1.31 -2.47 -14.62
N HIS A 34 -1.08 -1.38 -15.35
CA HIS A 34 0.26 -0.84 -15.49
C HIS A 34 0.84 -0.42 -14.12
N LEU A 35 1.89 -1.15 -13.68
CA LEU A 35 2.60 -0.93 -12.40
C LEU A 35 1.71 -1.06 -11.15
N GLY A 36 0.68 -1.88 -11.21
CA GLY A 36 -0.15 -2.13 -10.03
C GLY A 36 -1.38 -2.99 -10.31
N PHE A 37 -2.46 -2.74 -9.57
CA PHE A 37 -3.66 -3.61 -9.61
C PHE A 37 -4.97 -2.82 -9.65
N ARG A 38 -5.97 -3.38 -10.32
CA ARG A 38 -7.37 -3.10 -10.06
C ARG A 38 -7.90 -4.12 -9.07
N LEU A 39 -8.44 -3.67 -7.94
CA LEU A 39 -8.85 -4.52 -6.83
C LEU A 39 -9.86 -3.82 -5.93
N GLY A 40 -10.55 -4.58 -5.09
CA GLY A 40 -11.37 -4.04 -4.01
C GLY A 40 -10.55 -3.74 -2.75
N ARG A 41 -11.11 -2.93 -1.84
CA ARG A 41 -10.40 -2.51 -0.62
C ARG A 41 -9.95 -3.66 0.28
N ASP A 42 -10.66 -4.78 0.33
CA ASP A 42 -10.29 -5.92 1.18
C ASP A 42 -8.97 -6.55 0.70
N HIS A 43 -8.81 -6.66 -0.61
CA HIS A 43 -7.57 -7.15 -1.22
C HIS A 43 -6.46 -6.11 -1.14
N LEU A 44 -6.78 -4.81 -1.23
CA LEU A 44 -5.78 -3.76 -1.04
C LEU A 44 -5.21 -3.79 0.37
N ARG A 45 -6.05 -3.97 1.40
CA ARG A 45 -5.61 -4.14 2.79
C ARG A 45 -4.63 -5.31 2.92
N ALA A 46 -5.03 -6.50 2.45
CA ALA A 46 -4.18 -7.70 2.52
C ALA A 46 -2.84 -7.51 1.77
N LEU A 47 -2.85 -6.80 0.65
CA LEU A 47 -1.63 -6.46 -0.08
C LEU A 47 -0.73 -5.54 0.75
N LEU A 48 -1.26 -4.48 1.35
CA LEU A 48 -0.49 -3.54 2.18
C LEU A 48 0.07 -4.20 3.44
N GLU A 49 -0.70 -5.09 4.09
CA GLU A 49 -0.22 -5.92 5.20
C GLU A 49 0.95 -6.81 4.77
N SER A 50 0.83 -7.47 3.62
CA SER A 50 1.92 -8.29 3.05
C SER A 50 3.17 -7.44 2.76
N LEU A 51 2.99 -6.20 2.26
CA LEU A 51 4.11 -5.27 2.02
C LEU A 51 4.77 -4.83 3.34
N GLU A 52 4.00 -4.57 4.39
CA GLU A 52 4.52 -4.27 5.73
C GLU A 52 5.37 -5.43 6.27
N GLU A 53 4.88 -6.67 6.14
CA GLU A 53 5.55 -7.89 6.60
C GLU A 53 6.91 -8.13 5.93
N ILE A 54 7.03 -7.84 4.63
CA ILE A 54 8.30 -8.01 3.91
C ILE A 54 9.29 -6.85 4.14
N GLY A 55 8.86 -5.79 4.84
CA GLY A 55 9.71 -4.67 5.24
C GLY A 55 9.60 -3.44 4.35
N VAL A 56 8.48 -3.24 3.66
CA VAL A 56 8.17 -1.93 3.05
C VAL A 56 7.80 -0.95 4.17
N ASP A 57 8.35 0.27 4.11
CA ASP A 57 8.08 1.35 5.06
C ASP A 57 6.99 2.29 4.60
N HIS A 58 6.98 2.58 3.30
CA HIS A 58 6.10 3.58 2.75
C HIS A 58 5.60 3.15 1.39
N VAL A 59 4.28 3.20 1.20
CA VAL A 59 3.64 2.92 -0.08
C VAL A 59 2.95 4.18 -0.59
N ILE A 60 3.33 4.63 -1.78
CA ILE A 60 2.72 5.76 -2.46
C ILE A 60 1.64 5.23 -3.38
N LEU A 61 0.37 5.51 -3.06
CA LEU A 61 -0.77 5.09 -3.86
C LEU A 61 -1.03 6.09 -5.00
N ASN A 62 -1.05 5.60 -6.24
CA ASN A 62 -1.31 6.40 -7.42
C ASN A 62 -2.68 6.06 -8.04
N LEU A 63 -3.54 7.07 -8.19
CA LEU A 63 -4.92 6.93 -8.66
C LEU A 63 -5.10 7.19 -10.16
N LYS A 64 -4.01 7.33 -10.94
CA LYS A 64 -4.05 7.72 -12.37
C LYS A 64 -4.97 6.88 -13.24
N TYR A 65 -5.06 5.57 -12.97
CA TYR A 65 -5.87 4.63 -13.76
C TYR A 65 -7.24 4.34 -13.12
N GLY A 66 -7.57 5.04 -12.04
CA GLY A 66 -8.85 4.88 -11.33
C GLY A 66 -10.02 5.29 -12.22
N LYS A 67 -11.11 4.50 -12.17
CA LYS A 67 -12.36 4.81 -12.88
C LYS A 67 -13.31 5.70 -12.08
N ARG A 68 -13.19 5.65 -10.75
CA ARG A 68 -14.01 6.44 -9.81
C ARG A 68 -13.41 7.82 -9.60
N PRO A 69 -14.21 8.83 -9.21
CA PRO A 69 -13.69 10.12 -8.78
C PRO A 69 -12.64 9.95 -7.67
N ALA A 70 -11.50 10.63 -7.80
CA ALA A 70 -10.39 10.49 -6.85
C ALA A 70 -10.78 10.87 -5.42
N VAL A 71 -11.67 11.86 -5.24
CA VAL A 71 -12.19 12.26 -3.93
C VAL A 71 -12.87 11.09 -3.21
N ASP A 72 -13.77 10.38 -3.89
CA ASP A 72 -14.48 9.25 -3.29
C ASP A 72 -13.53 8.11 -2.91
N VAL A 73 -12.49 7.89 -3.72
CA VAL A 73 -11.45 6.90 -3.44
C VAL A 73 -10.62 7.31 -2.23
N ILE A 74 -10.24 8.59 -2.12
CA ILE A 74 -9.46 9.11 -0.98
C ILE A 74 -10.26 8.98 0.31
N GLU A 75 -11.54 9.33 0.32
CA GLU A 75 -12.43 9.18 1.48
C GLU A 75 -12.55 7.71 1.91
N GLU A 76 -12.71 6.80 0.95
CA GLU A 76 -12.77 5.36 1.24
C GLU A 76 -11.44 4.84 1.83
N LEU A 77 -10.31 5.24 1.26
CA LEU A 77 -8.98 4.88 1.77
C LEU A 77 -8.78 5.42 3.18
N GLY A 78 -9.15 6.68 3.43
CA GLY A 78 -9.05 7.32 4.75
C GLY A 78 -9.87 6.57 5.80
N THR A 79 -11.10 6.22 5.47
CA THR A 79 -12.04 5.57 6.40
C THR A 79 -11.70 4.10 6.67
N HIS A 80 -11.33 3.34 5.63
CA HIS A 80 -11.24 1.88 5.74
C HIS A 80 -9.82 1.32 5.76
N ILE A 81 -8.81 2.06 5.31
CA ILE A 81 -7.44 1.56 5.15
C ILE A 81 -6.47 2.33 6.06
N VAL A 82 -6.41 3.65 5.95
CA VAL A 82 -5.38 4.47 6.63
C VAL A 82 -5.40 4.31 8.15
N ALA A 83 -6.58 4.13 8.76
CA ALA A 83 -6.71 3.95 10.21
C ALA A 83 -5.91 2.74 10.77
N GLN A 84 -5.57 1.75 9.94
CA GLN A 84 -4.80 0.57 10.35
C GLN A 84 -3.28 0.78 10.26
N PHE A 85 -2.82 1.71 9.41
CA PHE A 85 -1.40 1.95 9.12
C PHE A 85 -0.87 3.20 9.85
N GLY A 86 -1.13 3.29 11.16
CA GLY A 86 -0.64 4.38 11.99
C GLY A 86 0.89 4.48 12.04
N VAL A 87 1.41 5.65 12.43
CA VAL A 87 2.85 5.88 12.58
C VAL A 87 3.41 4.94 13.65
N LYS A 88 4.20 3.94 13.22
CA LYS A 88 4.93 3.03 14.10
C LYS A 88 6.41 3.38 14.05
N ALA A 89 7.04 3.57 15.21
CA ALA A 89 8.49 3.62 15.29
C ALA A 89 9.03 2.21 15.01
N ARG A 90 9.87 2.06 13.97
CA ARG A 90 10.56 0.78 13.73
C ARG A 90 11.82 0.71 14.61
N PRO A 91 12.00 -0.38 15.39
CA PRO A 91 13.22 -0.58 16.14
C PRO A 91 14.44 -0.59 15.19
N GLY A 92 15.41 0.28 15.44
CA GLY A 92 16.62 0.41 14.61
C GLY A 92 16.61 1.52 13.55
N ALA A 93 15.50 2.27 13.43
CA ALA A 93 15.51 3.56 12.75
C ALA A 93 16.04 4.61 13.75
N ASN A 94 17.34 4.90 13.68
CA ASN A 94 17.99 6.00 14.40
C ASN A 94 17.79 7.32 13.66
#